data_AF-A0A090RFE3-F1
#
_entry.id   AF-A0A090RFE3-F1
#
_cell.length_a   1.000
_cell.length_b   1.000
_cell.length_c   1.000
_cell.angle_alpha   90.00
_cell.angle_beta   90.00
_cell.angle_gamma   90.00
#
_symmetry.space_group_name_H-M   'P 1'
#
loop_
_entity.id
_entity.type
_entity.pdbx_description
1 polymer ?
#
loop_
_entity_poly.entity_id
_entity_poly.type
_entity_poly.pdbx_seq_one_letter_code
_entity_poly.pdbx_strand_id
1 'polypeptide(L)' 'MPICVDSCPLRAIEFGPIDELRAKYGSNADVAPLPDSRITSPNLIVKLNPNGRPSNDRTGFLQNPREVK' A
#
# COMPACT_ATOMS: atom_id res chain seq x y z
N MET A 1 2.15 -9.52 -17.74
CA MET A 1 2.36 -8.67 -16.55
C MET A 1 1.02 -8.60 -15.82
N PRO A 2 0.94 -8.36 -14.50
CA PRO A 2 -0.34 -8.40 -13.79
C PRO A 2 -1.30 -7.36 -14.37
N ILE A 3 -2.57 -7.72 -14.56
CA ILE A 3 -3.52 -6.85 -15.26
C ILE A 3 -3.63 -5.46 -14.64
N CYS A 4 -3.54 -5.34 -13.32
CA CYS A 4 -3.58 -4.06 -12.60
C CYS A 4 -2.38 -3.14 -12.93
N VAL A 5 -1.23 -3.71 -13.29
CA VAL A 5 -0.03 -2.96 -13.70
C VAL A 5 -0.21 -2.51 -15.14
N ASP A 6 -0.62 -3.41 -16.03
CA ASP A 6 -0.85 -3.13 -17.46
C ASP A 6 -1.95 -2.09 -17.65
N SER A 7 -2.99 -2.13 -16.81
CA SER A 7 -4.14 -1.25 -16.89
C SER A 7 -3.92 0.11 -16.24
N CYS A 8 -2.80 0.37 -15.55
CA CYS A 8 -2.62 1.59 -14.78
C CYS A 8 -2.13 2.75 -15.67
N PRO A 9 -2.98 3.73 -16.05
CA PRO A 9 -2.55 4.83 -16.91
C PRO A 9 -1.54 5.75 -16.21
N LEU A 10 -1.60 5.81 -14.87
CA LEU A 10 -0.72 6.63 -14.04
C LEU A 10 0.62 5.97 -13.74
N ARG A 11 0.80 4.69 -14.11
CA ARG A 11 1.99 3.89 -13.76
C ARG A 11 2.28 3.92 -12.25
N ALA A 12 1.22 3.94 -11.44
CA ALA A 12 1.30 4.02 -9.98
C ALA A 12 1.62 2.67 -9.33
N ILE A 13 1.45 1.57 -10.07
CA ILE A 13 1.71 0.21 -9.59
C ILE A 13 2.81 -0.38 -10.48
N GLU A 14 3.85 -0.94 -9.86
CA GLU A 14 4.97 -1.63 -10.52
C GLU A 14 5.11 -3.03 -9.90
N PHE A 15 5.44 -4.03 -10.73
CA PHE A 15 5.60 -5.42 -10.30
C PHE A 15 6.94 -5.97 -10.77
N GLY A 16 7.65 -6.65 -9.88
CA GLY A 16 8.98 -7.18 -10.12
C GLY A 16 9.62 -7.75 -8.85
N PRO A 17 10.91 -8.12 -8.90
CA PRO A 17 11.66 -8.60 -7.73
C PRO A 17 11.66 -7.57 -6.60
N ILE A 18 11.33 -8.01 -5.38
CA ILE A 18 11.11 -7.09 -4.25
C ILE A 18 12.38 -6.32 -3.87
N ASP A 19 13.55 -6.93 -4.00
CA ASP A 19 14.82 -6.29 -3.63
C ASP A 19 15.16 -5.12 -4.57
N GLU A 20 14.88 -5.26 -5.87
CA GLU A 20 15.04 -4.19 -6.85
C GLU A 20 14.06 -3.04 -6.59
N LEU A 21 12.80 -3.37 -6.30
CA LEU A 21 11.77 -2.38 -5.98
C LEU A 21 12.11 -1.64 -4.68
N ARG A 22 12.63 -2.34 -3.66
CA ARG A 22 13.08 -1.74 -2.39
C ARG A 22 14.27 -0.81 -2.58
N ALA A 23 15.21 -1.16 -3.45
CA ALA A 23 16.33 -0.28 -3.79
C ALA A 23 15.86 1.01 -4.49
N LYS A 24 14.82 0.91 -5.33
CA LYS A 24 14.29 2.05 -6.12
C LYS A 24 13.35 2.97 -5.31
N TYR A 25 12.53 2.40 -4.44
CA TYR A 25 11.42 3.11 -3.78
C TYR A 25 11.49 3.14 -2.25
N GLY A 26 12.46 2.45 -1.65
CA GLY A 26 12.53 2.23 -0.21
C GLY A 26 11.69 1.03 0.23
N SER A 27 11.62 0.81 1.55
CA SER A 27 11.06 -0.40 2.15
C SER A 27 9.76 -0.19 2.92
N ASN A 28 9.14 0.99 2.83
CA ASN A 28 7.93 1.29 3.60
C ASN A 28 6.75 0.42 3.15
N ALA A 29 6.20 -0.35 4.07
CA ALA A 29 4.97 -1.13 3.87
C ALA A 29 3.88 -0.79 4.90
N ASP A 30 4.13 0.22 5.74
CA ASP A 30 3.23 0.61 6.82
C ASP A 30 2.37 1.81 6.40
N VAL A 31 1.05 1.59 6.36
CA VAL A 31 0.03 2.56 5.97
C VAL A 31 -1.32 2.20 6.59
N ALA A 32 -2.06 3.16 7.13
CA ALA A 32 -3.42 2.91 7.58
C ALA A 32 -4.37 2.64 6.39
N PRO A 33 -5.31 1.70 6.50
CA PRO A 33 -5.69 0.95 7.71
C PRO A 33 -4.99 -0.41 7.87
N LEU A 34 -3.93 -0.68 7.10
CA LEU A 34 -3.24 -1.98 7.18
C LEU A 34 -2.54 -2.17 8.53
N PRO A 35 -2.46 -3.42 9.03
CA PRO A 35 -1.72 -3.72 10.25
C PRO A 35 -0.20 -3.54 10.03
N ASP A 36 0.55 -3.62 11.12
CA ASP A 36 2.01 -3.52 11.09
C ASP A 36 2.64 -4.60 10.18
N SER A 37 3.50 -4.17 9.26
CA SER A 37 4.12 -5.04 8.26
C SER A 37 4.95 -6.18 8.87
N ARG A 38 5.43 -6.06 10.11
CA ARG A 38 6.20 -7.11 10.81
C ARG A 38 5.38 -8.36 11.09
N ILE A 39 4.05 -8.27 11.08
CA ILE A 39 3.16 -9.40 11.36
C ILE A 39 3.25 -10.46 10.25
N THR A 40 3.27 -10.03 8.99
CA THR A 40 3.26 -10.96 7.83
C THR A 40 4.45 -10.80 6.89
N SER A 41 5.28 -9.77 7.08
CA SER A 41 6.44 -9.46 6.22
C SER A 41 6.07 -9.44 4.72
N PRO A 42 5.12 -8.58 4.29
CA PRO A 42 4.59 -8.60 2.93
C PRO A 42 5.65 -8.16 1.90
N ASN A 43 5.55 -8.72 0.68
CA ASN A 43 6.26 -8.21 -0.50
C ASN A 43 5.50 -7.01 -1.10
N LEU A 44 5.38 -5.95 -0.30
CA LEU A 44 4.66 -4.73 -0.65
C LEU A 44 5.52 -3.52 -0.31
N ILE A 45 5.44 -2.49 -1.16
CA ILE A 45 6.01 -1.16 -0.89
C ILE A 45 4.91 -0.15 -1.18
N VAL A 46 4.71 0.80 -0.27
CA VAL A 46 3.74 1.88 -0.42
C VAL A 46 4.44 3.22 -0.21
N LYS A 47 4.51 4.01 -1.28
CA LYS A 47 4.89 5.42 -1.20
C LYS A 47 3.68 6.22 -0.75
N LEU A 48 3.72 6.73 0.48
CA LEU A 48 2.66 7.58 1.02
C LEU A 48 2.59 8.91 0.27
N ASN A 49 1.37 9.37 0.00
CA ASN A 49 1.12 10.76 -0.37
C ASN A 49 1.17 11.66 0.88
N PRO A 50 1.17 13.01 0.75
CA PRO A 50 1.26 13.91 1.90
C PRO A 50 0.16 13.75 2.95
N ASN A 51 -0.99 13.19 2.56
CA ASN A 51 -2.12 12.93 3.46
C ASN A 51 -2.17 11.48 3.97
N GLY A 52 -1.20 10.66 3.59
CA GLY A 52 -1.09 9.27 4.00
C GLY A 52 -0.83 9.17 5.50
N ARG A 53 -1.46 8.19 6.15
CA ARG A 53 -1.33 7.95 7.59
C ARG A 53 -0.55 6.66 7.85
N PRO A 54 0.27 6.60 8.90
CA PRO A 54 1.01 5.38 9.25
C PRO A 54 0.07 4.27 9.75
N SER A 55 0.56 3.03 9.76
CA SER A 55 -0.16 1.91 10.38
C SER A 55 -0.58 2.25 11.83
N ASN A 56 -1.75 1.75 12.22
CA ASN A 56 -2.44 2.02 13.50
C ASN A 56 -3.10 3.40 13.65
N ASP A 57 -3.03 4.30 12.67
CA ASP A 57 -3.84 5.53 12.72
C ASP A 57 -5.35 5.19 12.66
N ARG A 58 -6.11 5.64 13.67
CA ARG A 58 -7.56 5.38 13.84
C ARG A 58 -8.43 6.61 13.58
N THR A 59 -7.87 7.68 13.01
CA THR A 59 -8.59 8.93 12.72
C THR A 59 -9.53 8.81 11.51
N GLY A 60 -9.42 7.73 10.72
CA GLY A 60 -10.35 7.42 9.65
C GLY A 60 -11.75 7.07 10.15
N PHE A 61 -12.75 7.17 9.27
CA PHE A 61 -14.14 6.84 9.58
C PHE A 61 -14.81 6.10 8.42
N LEU A 62 -15.84 5.32 8.75
CA LEU A 62 -16.59 4.54 7.77
C LEU A 62 -17.47 5.47 6.90
N GLN A 63 -17.11 5.59 5.63
CA GLN A 63 -17.82 6.44 4.66
C GLN A 63 -19.10 5.79 4.12
N ASN A 64 -19.09 4.47 3.91
CA ASN A 64 -20.24 3.74 3.40
C ASN A 64 -20.66 2.60 4.35
N PRO A 65 -21.53 2.87 5.34
CA PRO A 65 -21.99 1.85 6.27
C PRO A 65 -22.74 0.66 5.62
N ARG A 66 -23.21 0.79 4.37
CA ARG A 66 -23.91 -0.31 3.69
C ARG A 66 -22.97 -1.39 3.18
N GLU A 67 -21.68 -1.09 2.99
CA GLU A 67 -20.67 -2.06 2.52
C GLU A 67 -20.11 -2.94 3.64
N VAL A 68 -20.29 -2.53 4.89
CA VAL A 68 -19.75 -3.21 6.07
C VAL A 68 -20.93 -3.63 6.93
N LYS A 69 -21.39 -4.86 6.73
CA LYS A 69 -22.52 -5.46 7.44
C LYS A 69 -22.06 -6.21 8.69
#